data_AF-A0A7X6PF72-F1
#
_entry.id   AF-A0A7X6PF72-F1
#
_cell.length_a   1.000
_cell.length_b   1.000
_cell.length_c   1.000
_cell.angle_alpha   90.00
_cell.angle_beta   90.00
_cell.angle_gamma   90.00
#
_symmetry.space_group_name_H-M   'P 1'
#
loop_
_entity.id
_entity.type
_entity.pdbx_description
1 polymer ?
#
loop_
_entity_poly.entity_id
_entity_poly.type
_entity_poly.pdbx_seq_one_letter_code
_entity_poly.pdbx_strand_id
1 'polypeptide(L)'
;MKVENRFSSGFIACLGMLIIICFATDLSGRDYHVTGTVTDKSGRAVSDARISMLAGSAEYAAVSSTDGSYSLRISGIYELVPDLLLQGIPYPNPFMNSINIPFIINSSGDIRVMIHNISGQKIREFFFPAVGAGSYQLIWDGRTGNGASAKQGMYIYTILFSGKSWSGRLVKYSSGSSLSAVSVLEQIQIPSAAPSLPGSYRIPVITMVTCRDYYPVKLTDITIGCDTTINFEICTSSDIPFTTTDNFVAMHTGSAYRPLNLKGINLGSSPPGTFPGEIAYAITEKVYEDWISRIARAGFNSIRVYTLHPPEFYEKLANHNYRNPDNPLLLFQGIWLEEIEDGSVSSDYDLLLRTNAFRNEIREVIDCLHGEKEIAFRLGRAYGSYRTDLSQWTAAYVIGREIMPQEVDTTNKFHPSVTSFSGNQLSISGATASEVFVTQMLDETVTYEYQ
;
A
#
# COMPACT_ATOMS: atom_id res chain seq x y z
N MET A 1 -58.91 3.98 60.97
CA MET A 1 -60.01 3.90 59.98
C MET A 1 -60.55 5.32 59.79
N LYS A 2 -60.52 5.85 58.54
CA LYS A 2 -61.12 7.11 58.01
C LYS A 2 -60.58 8.46 58.57
N VAL A 3 -59.92 9.35 57.80
CA VAL A 3 -60.34 10.17 56.61
C VAL A 3 -61.36 11.24 57.05
N GLU A 4 -61.19 12.57 56.91
CA GLU A 4 -60.93 13.46 55.74
C GLU A 4 -60.63 14.91 56.26
N ASN A 5 -59.61 15.65 55.76
CA ASN A 5 -59.63 16.80 54.81
C ASN A 5 -60.37 18.11 55.27
N ARG A 6 -59.93 19.37 55.08
CA ARG A 6 -59.28 20.05 53.93
C ARG A 6 -58.56 21.39 54.30
N PHE A 7 -57.45 21.64 53.58
CA PHE A 7 -56.96 22.86 52.87
C PHE A 7 -56.98 24.30 53.45
N SER A 8 -55.81 24.95 53.39
CA SER A 8 -55.52 26.16 52.57
C SER A 8 -53.99 26.32 52.37
N SER A 9 -53.47 26.05 51.16
CA SER A 9 -53.00 26.99 50.11
C SER A 9 -51.74 27.80 50.43
N GLY A 10 -50.61 27.44 49.79
CA GLY A 10 -49.40 28.24 49.66
C GLY A 10 -48.55 27.74 48.48
N PHE A 11 -48.46 28.55 47.44
CA PHE A 11 -47.63 28.35 46.24
C PHE A 11 -46.14 28.26 46.62
N ILE A 12 -45.42 27.22 46.16
CA ILE A 12 -43.95 27.19 46.12
C ILE A 12 -43.52 26.74 44.72
N ALA A 13 -42.69 27.58 44.09
CA ALA A 13 -42.10 27.37 42.79
C ALA A 13 -41.16 26.14 42.79
N CYS A 14 -41.35 25.25 41.82
CA CYS A 14 -40.40 24.16 41.53
C CYS A 14 -39.16 24.73 40.83
N LEU A 15 -38.04 24.80 41.56
CA LEU A 15 -36.72 24.99 40.97
C LEU A 15 -36.14 23.60 40.67
N GLY A 16 -36.29 23.13 39.42
CA GLY A 16 -35.66 21.91 38.96
C GLY A 16 -34.16 22.12 38.78
N MET A 17 -33.35 21.54 39.67
CA MET A 17 -31.90 21.52 39.54
C MET A 17 -31.53 20.48 38.47
N LEU A 18 -31.23 20.95 37.25
CA LEU A 18 -30.72 20.12 36.17
C LEU A 18 -29.27 19.75 36.51
N ILE A 19 -29.03 18.54 37.02
CA ILE A 19 -27.68 18.00 37.18
C ILE A 19 -27.20 17.65 35.77
N ILE A 20 -26.41 18.54 35.17
CA ILE A 20 -25.64 18.23 33.96
C ILE A 20 -24.51 17.30 34.41
N ILE A 21 -24.72 15.98 34.24
CA ILE A 21 -23.63 15.01 34.30
C ILE A 21 -22.84 15.20 33.00
N CYS A 22 -21.82 16.06 33.04
CA CYS A 22 -20.78 16.07 32.03
C CYS A 22 -20.04 14.73 32.14
N PHE A 23 -20.33 13.79 31.24
CA PHE A 23 -19.37 12.73 30.93
C PHE A 23 -18.19 13.39 30.20
N ALA A 24 -17.24 13.92 30.97
CA ALA A 24 -15.89 14.08 30.45
C ALA A 24 -15.36 12.66 30.28
N THR A 25 -15.29 12.18 29.04
CA THR A 25 -14.44 11.03 28.73
C THR A 25 -13.01 11.50 28.98
N ASP A 26 -12.43 11.07 30.10
CA ASP A 26 -11.00 11.25 30.35
C ASP A 26 -10.24 10.58 29.19
N LEU A 27 -9.65 11.38 28.31
CA LEU A 27 -8.63 10.91 27.38
C LEU A 27 -7.39 10.55 28.20
N SER A 28 -7.35 9.34 28.77
CA SER A 28 -6.14 8.83 29.40
C SER A 28 -5.23 8.25 28.31
N GLY A 29 -4.21 8.99 27.90
CA GLY A 29 -3.11 8.42 27.12
C GLY A 29 -2.44 7.32 27.95
N ARG A 30 -2.58 6.06 27.53
CA ARG A 30 -1.91 4.92 28.15
C ARG A 30 -0.58 4.70 27.44
N ASP A 31 0.51 4.65 28.19
CA ASP A 31 1.81 4.26 27.66
C ASP A 31 1.85 2.74 27.48
N TYR A 32 2.39 2.28 26.36
CA TYR A 32 2.66 0.87 26.09
C TYR A 32 4.16 0.60 26.03
N HIS A 33 4.61 -0.43 26.72
CA HIS A 33 5.98 -0.90 26.67
C HIS A 33 6.10 -2.05 25.68
N VAL A 34 6.92 -1.85 24.65
CA VAL A 34 7.34 -2.92 23.75
C VAL A 34 8.74 -3.32 24.13
N THR A 35 8.88 -4.57 24.56
CA THR A 35 10.18 -5.17 24.88
C THR A 35 10.50 -6.26 23.88
N GLY A 36 11.74 -6.73 23.85
CA GLY A 36 12.10 -7.85 23.00
C GLY A 36 13.59 -8.02 22.85
N THR A 37 13.94 -8.92 21.94
CA THR A 37 15.33 -9.20 21.56
C THR A 37 15.51 -9.10 20.06
N VAL A 38 16.70 -8.68 19.64
CA VAL A 38 17.15 -8.75 18.24
C VAL A 38 18.22 -9.84 18.13
N THR A 39 18.01 -10.79 17.24
CA THR A 39 18.90 -11.94 17.03
C THR A 39 19.21 -12.13 15.54
N ASP A 40 20.33 -12.80 15.23
CA ASP A 40 20.60 -13.30 13.89
C ASP A 40 19.94 -14.67 13.66
N LYS A 41 19.99 -15.18 12.42
CA LYS A 41 19.47 -16.51 12.04
C LYS A 41 20.08 -17.70 12.80
N SER A 42 21.21 -17.49 13.49
CA SER A 42 21.84 -18.52 14.34
C SER A 42 21.40 -18.43 15.80
N GLY A 43 20.53 -17.47 16.13
CA GLY A 43 20.08 -17.18 17.49
C GLY A 43 21.07 -16.36 18.31
N ARG A 44 22.12 -15.80 17.69
CA ARG A 44 23.06 -14.91 18.40
C ARG A 44 22.44 -13.53 18.57
N ALA A 45 22.62 -12.95 19.75
CA ALA A 45 22.18 -11.58 20.03
C ALA A 45 22.87 -10.57 19.11
N VAL A 46 22.09 -9.62 18.59
CA VAL A 46 22.60 -8.50 17.79
C VAL A 46 22.55 -7.23 18.63
N SER A 47 23.71 -6.67 18.94
CA SER A 47 23.83 -5.37 19.61
C SER A 47 23.74 -4.22 18.61
N ASP A 48 23.42 -3.02 19.12
CA ASP A 48 23.43 -1.77 18.34
C ASP A 48 22.44 -1.74 17.16
N ALA A 49 21.47 -2.66 17.13
CA ALA A 49 20.37 -2.61 16.19
C ALA A 49 19.39 -1.52 16.61
N ARG A 50 18.99 -0.65 15.69
CA ARG A 50 17.99 0.38 15.90
C ARG A 50 16.61 -0.19 15.58
N ILE A 51 15.74 -0.25 16.59
CA ILE A 51 14.32 -0.59 16.44
C ILE A 51 13.56 0.75 16.44
N SER A 52 12.76 1.02 15.42
CA SER A 52 11.76 2.09 15.48
C SER A 52 10.36 1.65 15.13
N MET A 53 9.39 2.33 15.73
CA MET A 53 7.97 2.15 15.52
C MET A 53 7.35 3.50 15.22
N LEU A 54 6.86 3.68 14.01
CA LEU A 54 6.11 4.85 13.59
C LEU A 54 4.62 4.60 13.83
N ALA A 55 4.02 5.39 14.72
CA ALA A 55 2.60 5.37 15.00
C ALA A 55 1.98 6.71 14.58
N GLY A 56 1.25 6.72 13.46
CA GLY A 56 0.82 7.96 12.83
C GLY A 56 2.02 8.80 12.39
N SER A 57 2.21 9.97 13.00
CA SER A 57 3.35 10.86 12.73
C SER A 57 4.47 10.81 13.78
N ALA A 58 4.28 10.02 14.85
CA ALA A 58 5.23 9.93 15.94
C ALA A 58 6.13 8.70 15.76
N GLU A 59 7.44 8.92 15.73
CA GLU A 59 8.42 7.84 15.74
C GLU A 59 8.94 7.60 17.16
N TYR A 60 8.90 6.35 17.59
CA TYR A 60 9.52 5.87 18.82
C TYR A 60 10.68 4.97 18.43
N ALA A 61 11.82 5.08 19.11
CA ALA A 61 12.98 4.26 18.78
C ALA A 61 13.73 3.81 20.03
N ALA A 62 14.38 2.66 19.91
CA ALA A 62 15.29 2.08 20.89
C ALA A 62 16.47 1.44 20.15
N VAL A 63 17.55 1.18 20.90
CA VAL A 63 18.72 0.46 20.40
C VAL A 63 18.88 -0.81 21.24
N SER A 64 19.21 -1.94 20.59
CA SER A 64 19.45 -3.19 21.29
C SER A 64 20.75 -3.16 22.10
N SER A 65 20.69 -3.74 23.30
CA SER A 65 21.82 -3.89 24.21
C SER A 65 22.78 -5.00 23.73
N THR A 66 23.87 -5.21 24.46
CA THR A 66 24.88 -6.25 24.15
C THR A 66 24.32 -7.68 24.16
N ASP A 67 23.23 -7.92 24.90
CA ASP A 67 22.50 -9.19 24.92
C ASP A 67 21.34 -9.22 23.90
N GLY A 68 21.26 -8.22 23.02
CA GLY A 68 20.22 -8.07 22.00
C GLY A 68 18.90 -7.53 22.54
N SER A 69 18.77 -7.30 23.86
CA SER A 69 17.52 -6.83 24.45
C SER A 69 17.24 -5.35 24.15
N TYR A 70 15.98 -5.01 23.92
CA TYR A 70 15.53 -3.63 23.75
C TYR A 70 14.23 -3.38 24.53
N SER A 71 13.99 -2.11 24.85
CA SER A 71 12.75 -1.63 25.46
C SER A 71 12.38 -0.28 24.88
N LEU A 72 11.15 -0.17 24.38
CA LEU A 72 10.63 1.01 23.71
C LEU A 72 9.32 1.41 24.37
N ARG A 73 9.24 2.67 24.83
CA ARG A 73 8.03 3.23 25.43
C ARG A 73 7.26 4.01 24.38
N ILE A 74 6.08 3.51 24.04
CA ILE A 74 5.14 4.17 23.14
C ILE A 74 4.20 5.01 24.02
N SER A 75 4.42 6.33 24.02
CA SER A 75 3.72 7.28 24.88
C SER A 75 3.11 8.43 24.10
N GLY A 76 2.02 9.01 24.58
CA GLY A 76 1.41 10.19 23.96
C GLY A 76 0.69 9.91 22.64
N ILE A 77 0.31 8.66 22.40
CA ILE A 77 -0.62 8.31 21.33
C ILE A 77 -2.02 8.60 21.86
N TYR A 78 -2.52 9.76 21.49
CA TYR A 78 -3.95 10.07 21.65
C TYR A 78 -4.75 9.04 20.86
N GLU A 79 -5.88 8.60 21.41
CA GLU A 79 -6.86 7.78 20.71
C GLU A 79 -7.20 8.44 19.36
N LEU A 80 -6.51 8.00 18.30
CA LEU A 80 -7.19 7.87 17.03
C LEU A 80 -8.31 6.90 17.35
N VAL A 81 -9.55 7.29 17.12
CA VAL A 81 -10.58 6.28 16.84
C VAL A 81 -10.35 5.95 15.37
N PRO A 82 -9.54 4.94 15.00
CA PRO A 82 -9.57 4.44 13.65
C PRO A 82 -11.01 3.98 13.38
N ASP A 83 -11.46 4.21 12.16
CA ASP A 83 -12.73 3.75 11.63
C ASP A 83 -13.99 4.41 12.20
N LEU A 84 -13.90 5.53 12.93
CA LEU A 84 -15.12 6.29 13.27
C LEU A 84 -15.94 6.57 11.99
N LEU A 85 -15.22 6.94 10.94
CA LEU A 85 -15.73 6.95 9.57
C LEU A 85 -14.63 6.53 8.59
N LEU A 86 -14.87 5.47 7.81
CA LEU A 86 -14.06 5.08 6.64
C LEU A 86 -14.71 5.63 5.38
N GLN A 87 -13.99 6.50 4.65
CA GLN A 87 -14.46 7.00 3.36
C GLN A 87 -14.19 5.98 2.26
N GLY A 88 -15.21 5.66 1.46
CA GLY A 88 -15.01 4.98 0.19
C GLY A 88 -14.82 5.98 -0.95
N ILE A 89 -14.45 5.46 -2.12
CA ILE A 89 -14.21 6.26 -3.32
C ILE A 89 -15.57 6.67 -3.93
N PRO A 90 -15.85 7.97 -4.14
CA PRO A 90 -17.08 8.37 -4.80
C PRO A 90 -17.17 7.85 -6.23
N TYR A 91 -18.34 7.31 -6.62
CA TYR A 91 -18.56 6.76 -7.96
C TYR A 91 -19.96 7.05 -8.52
N PRO A 92 -20.09 7.28 -9.83
CA PRO A 92 -19.00 7.60 -10.75
C PRO A 92 -18.37 8.96 -10.42
N ASN A 93 -17.07 9.14 -10.61
CA ASN A 93 -16.41 10.45 -10.47
C ASN A 93 -15.32 10.56 -11.55
N PRO A 94 -15.50 11.40 -12.60
CA PRO A 94 -16.52 12.44 -12.76
C PRO A 94 -17.97 11.94 -12.91
N PHE A 95 -18.95 12.78 -12.56
CA PHE A 95 -20.37 12.44 -12.64
C PHE A 95 -21.19 13.46 -13.45
N MET A 96 -22.28 12.97 -14.04
CA MET A 96 -23.19 13.77 -14.86
C MET A 96 -24.44 14.21 -14.07
N ASN A 97 -25.26 13.27 -13.58
CA ASN A 97 -26.49 13.56 -12.85
C ASN A 97 -26.31 13.34 -11.35
N SER A 98 -25.93 12.12 -10.95
CA SER A 98 -25.73 11.75 -9.55
C SER A 98 -24.39 11.09 -9.29
N ILE A 99 -23.96 11.13 -8.03
CA ILE A 99 -22.75 10.49 -7.53
C ILE A 99 -23.05 9.81 -6.20
N ASN A 100 -22.48 8.61 -6.01
CA ASN A 100 -22.53 7.89 -4.74
C ASN A 100 -21.26 8.21 -3.95
N ILE A 101 -21.41 8.55 -2.68
CA ILE A 101 -20.33 8.82 -1.74
C ILE A 101 -20.43 7.74 -0.65
N PRO A 102 -19.77 6.59 -0.82
CA PRO A 102 -19.80 5.51 0.16
C PRO A 102 -18.97 5.85 1.40
N PHE A 103 -19.46 5.48 2.58
CA PHE A 103 -18.71 5.54 3.83
C PHE A 103 -19.21 4.52 4.84
N ILE A 104 -18.37 4.12 5.78
CA ILE A 104 -18.72 3.20 6.88
C ILE A 104 -18.56 3.96 8.18
N ILE A 105 -19.53 3.85 9.10
CA ILE A 105 -19.40 4.35 10.47
C ILE A 105 -19.41 3.19 11.45
N ASN A 106 -18.50 3.21 12.43
CA ASN A 106 -18.35 2.12 13.40
C ASN A 106 -19.10 2.37 14.72
N SER A 107 -19.71 3.54 14.89
CA SER A 107 -20.50 3.92 16.06
C SER A 107 -21.78 4.62 15.63
N SER A 108 -22.79 4.68 16.51
CA SER A 108 -23.99 5.46 16.25
C SER A 108 -23.73 6.96 16.49
N GLY A 109 -24.31 7.84 15.68
CA GLY A 109 -24.22 9.29 15.89
C GLY A 109 -24.81 10.13 14.75
N ASP A 110 -24.67 11.44 14.87
CA ASP A 110 -25.17 12.39 13.88
C ASP A 110 -24.17 12.56 12.73
N ILE A 111 -24.65 12.37 11.49
CA ILE A 111 -23.86 12.59 10.28
C ILE A 111 -24.33 13.87 9.62
N ARG A 112 -23.38 14.75 9.29
CA ARG A 112 -23.62 15.93 8.46
C ARG A 112 -22.72 15.89 7.24
N VAL A 113 -23.28 15.98 6.04
CA VAL A 113 -22.49 16.06 4.80
C VAL A 113 -22.70 17.41 4.14
N MET A 114 -21.63 18.14 3.86
CA MET A 114 -21.65 19.42 3.18
C MET A 114 -20.96 19.31 1.84
N ILE A 115 -21.46 20.01 0.84
CA ILE A 115 -20.85 20.10 -0.49
C ILE A 115 -20.55 21.56 -0.78
N HIS A 116 -19.31 21.85 -1.14
CA HIS A 116 -18.80 23.20 -1.42
C HIS A 116 -18.26 23.28 -2.84
N ASN A 117 -18.29 24.48 -3.45
CA ASN A 117 -17.50 24.76 -4.64
C ASN A 117 -16.06 25.14 -4.27
N ILE A 118 -15.19 25.32 -5.28
CA ILE A 118 -13.79 25.74 -5.08
C ILE A 118 -13.62 27.10 -4.38
N SER A 119 -14.64 27.95 -4.40
CA SER A 119 -14.65 29.25 -3.71
C SER A 119 -15.09 29.12 -2.25
N GLY A 120 -15.31 27.91 -1.73
CA GLY A 120 -15.76 27.64 -0.37
C GLY A 120 -17.26 27.91 -0.15
N GLN A 121 -18.00 28.28 -1.19
CA GLN A 121 -19.44 28.50 -1.07
C GLN A 121 -20.16 27.16 -0.86
N LYS A 122 -21.00 27.08 0.17
CA LYS A 122 -21.85 25.92 0.45
C LYS A 122 -22.92 25.77 -0.63
N ILE A 123 -22.90 24.62 -1.30
CA ILE A 123 -23.80 24.24 -2.40
C ILE A 123 -24.97 23.43 -1.87
N ARG A 124 -24.71 22.48 -0.97
CA ARG A 124 -25.73 21.63 -0.35
C ARG A 124 -25.27 21.13 1.01
N GLU A 125 -26.22 20.79 1.86
CA GLU A 125 -26.02 20.18 3.17
C GLU A 125 -27.04 19.08 3.38
N PHE A 126 -26.59 17.98 3.98
CA PHE A 126 -27.38 16.85 4.41
C PHE A 126 -27.16 16.63 5.90
N PHE A 127 -28.22 16.36 6.65
CA PHE A 127 -28.13 16.09 8.08
C PHE A 127 -28.97 14.85 8.42
N PHE A 128 -28.33 13.86 9.02
CA PHE A 128 -28.91 12.59 9.41
C PHE A 128 -28.68 12.40 10.91
N PRO A 129 -29.70 12.63 11.75
CA PRO A 129 -29.57 12.44 13.18
C PRO A 129 -29.60 10.95 13.55
N ALA A 130 -28.85 10.58 14.58
CA ALA A 130 -28.89 9.26 15.22
C ALA A 130 -28.75 8.05 14.26
N VAL A 131 -27.81 8.12 13.30
CA VAL A 131 -27.51 7.01 12.38
C VAL A 131 -26.78 5.91 13.15
N GLY A 132 -27.18 4.65 12.97
CA GLY A 132 -26.53 3.50 13.62
C GLY A 132 -25.19 3.12 12.96
N ALA A 133 -24.36 2.33 13.65
CA ALA A 133 -23.15 1.77 13.03
C ALA A 133 -23.50 0.94 11.78
N GLY A 134 -22.76 1.11 10.69
CA GLY A 134 -23.05 0.43 9.42
C GLY A 134 -22.34 1.01 8.20
N SER A 135 -22.60 0.38 7.04
CA SER A 135 -22.13 0.83 5.73
C SER A 135 -23.23 1.61 5.01
N TYR A 136 -22.88 2.79 4.51
CA TYR A 136 -23.81 3.75 3.93
C TYR A 136 -23.30 4.28 2.60
N GLN A 137 -24.22 4.68 1.72
CA GLN A 137 -23.92 5.53 0.57
C GLN A 137 -24.80 6.77 0.58
N LEU A 138 -24.19 7.95 0.53
CA LEU A 138 -24.90 9.19 0.23
C LEU A 138 -24.98 9.36 -1.29
N ILE A 139 -26.20 9.42 -1.82
CA ILE A 139 -26.44 9.76 -3.22
C ILE A 139 -26.66 11.27 -3.31
N TRP A 140 -25.81 11.99 -4.04
CA TRP A 140 -26.04 13.40 -4.38
C TRP A 140 -26.51 13.52 -5.83
N ASP A 141 -27.70 14.08 -6.04
CA ASP A 141 -28.33 14.32 -7.35
C ASP A 141 -27.74 15.50 -8.16
N GLY A 142 -26.61 16.07 -7.72
CA GLY A 142 -25.96 17.17 -8.39
C GLY A 142 -26.72 18.51 -8.35
N ARG A 143 -27.72 18.66 -7.46
CA ARG A 143 -28.47 19.93 -7.28
C ARG A 143 -28.04 20.67 -6.02
N THR A 144 -28.21 21.99 -6.03
CA THR A 144 -27.97 22.89 -4.89
C THR A 144 -29.10 22.80 -3.86
N GLY A 145 -28.93 23.44 -2.70
CA GLY A 145 -29.96 23.52 -1.65
C GLY A 145 -31.28 24.15 -2.09
N ASN A 146 -31.28 24.94 -3.18
CA ASN A 146 -32.47 25.57 -3.74
C ASN A 146 -33.11 24.75 -4.89
N GLY A 147 -32.63 23.52 -5.12
CA GLY A 147 -33.15 22.62 -6.16
C GLY A 147 -32.63 22.88 -7.58
N ALA A 148 -31.85 23.93 -7.80
CA ALA A 148 -31.21 24.22 -9.08
C ALA A 148 -30.06 23.23 -9.36
N SER A 149 -29.77 22.94 -10.64
CA SER A 149 -28.61 22.11 -11.00
C SER A 149 -27.30 22.82 -10.61
N ALA A 150 -26.39 22.10 -9.95
CA ALA A 150 -25.06 22.62 -9.67
C ALA A 150 -24.28 22.77 -10.99
N LYS A 151 -23.50 23.85 -11.13
CA LYS A 151 -22.72 24.13 -12.34
C LYS A 151 -21.72 23.01 -12.62
N GLN A 152 -21.27 22.85 -13.86
CA GLN A 152 -20.10 22.01 -14.12
C GLN A 152 -18.87 22.56 -13.39
N GLY A 153 -18.00 21.68 -12.91
CA GLY A 153 -16.80 22.07 -12.18
C GLY A 153 -16.45 21.13 -11.03
N MET A 154 -15.43 21.54 -10.27
CA MET A 154 -14.94 20.81 -9.10
C MET A 154 -15.71 21.21 -7.84
N TYR A 155 -16.00 20.21 -7.02
CA TYR A 155 -16.64 20.35 -5.72
C TYR A 155 -15.85 19.61 -4.66
N ILE A 156 -16.00 20.03 -3.41
CA ILE A 156 -15.44 19.37 -2.24
C ILE A 156 -16.62 18.93 -1.36
N TYR A 157 -16.71 17.63 -1.08
CA TYR A 157 -17.62 17.15 -0.05
C TYR A 157 -16.89 17.06 1.29
N THR A 158 -17.62 17.29 2.38
CA THR A 158 -17.13 17.17 3.76
C THR A 158 -18.15 16.41 4.57
N ILE A 159 -17.79 15.27 5.13
CA ILE A 159 -18.58 14.50 6.09
C ILE A 159 -18.11 14.88 7.49
N LEU A 160 -19.02 15.30 8.35
CA LEU A 160 -18.81 15.58 9.76
C LEU A 160 -19.48 14.48 10.58
N PHE A 161 -18.71 13.81 11.42
CA PHE A 161 -19.17 12.73 12.30
C PHE A 161 -18.40 12.78 13.64
N SER A 162 -19.13 12.76 14.75
CA SER A 162 -18.62 12.92 16.13
C SER A 162 -17.55 14.01 16.30
N GLY A 163 -17.79 15.19 15.72
CA GLY A 163 -16.90 16.36 15.83
C GLY A 163 -15.66 16.33 14.92
N LYS A 164 -15.44 15.28 14.12
CA LYS A 164 -14.37 15.18 13.13
C LYS A 164 -14.91 15.37 11.71
N SER A 165 -14.07 15.87 10.81
CA SER A 165 -14.43 16.07 9.40
C SER A 165 -13.52 15.28 8.45
N TRP A 166 -14.11 14.69 7.42
CA TRP A 166 -13.42 14.02 6.32
C TRP A 166 -13.88 14.63 5.00
N SER A 167 -12.98 14.84 4.04
CA SER A 167 -13.31 15.52 2.79
C SER A 167 -12.72 14.85 1.56
N GLY A 168 -13.38 15.01 0.42
CA GLY A 168 -12.89 14.51 -0.87
C GLY A 168 -13.38 15.35 -2.05
N ARG A 169 -12.85 15.06 -3.24
CA ARG A 169 -13.09 15.84 -4.46
C ARG A 169 -14.12 15.17 -5.34
N LEU A 170 -15.04 15.97 -5.90
CA LEU A 170 -16.03 15.54 -6.89
C LEU A 170 -15.90 16.39 -8.15
N VAL A 171 -16.04 15.79 -9.32
CA VAL A 171 -15.99 16.49 -10.60
C VAL A 171 -17.33 16.32 -11.31
N LYS A 172 -18.08 17.41 -11.46
CA LYS A 172 -19.35 17.41 -12.22
C LYS A 172 -19.11 17.93 -13.64
N TYR A 173 -19.63 17.20 -14.62
CA TYR A 173 -19.70 17.66 -16.00
C TYR A 173 -21.12 17.59 -16.53
N SER A 174 -21.41 18.28 -17.63
CA SER A 174 -22.74 18.32 -18.25
C SER A 174 -22.63 18.04 -19.74
N SER A 175 -23.40 17.09 -20.25
CA SER A 175 -23.84 17.02 -21.64
C SER A 175 -25.36 17.21 -21.66
N GLY A 176 -25.93 17.79 -22.73
CA GLY A 176 -27.34 18.22 -22.73
C GLY A 176 -28.34 17.07 -22.61
N SER A 177 -28.73 16.68 -21.38
CA SER A 177 -30.05 16.10 -21.05
C SER A 177 -30.18 15.92 -19.53
N SER A 178 -31.34 16.31 -18.98
CA SER A 178 -31.65 16.22 -17.56
C SER A 178 -32.49 14.97 -17.27
N LEU A 179 -31.91 13.98 -16.60
CA LEU A 179 -32.66 12.92 -15.92
C LEU A 179 -32.55 13.13 -14.42
N SER A 180 -33.69 13.05 -13.74
CA SER A 180 -33.81 13.28 -12.29
C SER A 180 -33.32 12.06 -11.51
N ALA A 181 -32.35 12.27 -10.61
CA ALA A 181 -32.03 11.35 -9.52
C ALA A 181 -32.50 11.97 -8.20
N VAL A 182 -32.83 11.14 -7.21
CA VAL A 182 -33.22 11.58 -5.86
C VAL A 182 -32.02 11.40 -4.92
N SER A 183 -31.74 12.41 -4.10
CA SER A 183 -30.70 12.29 -3.08
C SER A 183 -31.25 11.53 -1.86
N VAL A 184 -30.68 10.35 -1.57
CA VAL A 184 -31.06 9.48 -0.44
C VAL A 184 -29.81 8.93 0.23
N LEU A 185 -29.89 8.67 1.53
CA LEU A 185 -28.91 7.84 2.24
C LEU A 185 -29.41 6.39 2.22
N GLU A 186 -28.67 5.49 1.60
CA GLU A 186 -29.05 4.08 1.50
C GLU A 186 -28.10 3.21 2.33
N GLN A 187 -28.66 2.30 3.12
CA GLN A 187 -27.90 1.28 3.84
C GLN A 187 -27.66 0.09 2.90
N ILE A 188 -26.40 -0.30 2.72
CA ILE A 188 -26.04 -1.40 1.82
C ILE A 188 -25.86 -2.68 2.65
N GLN A 189 -26.50 -3.79 2.23
CA GLN A 189 -26.29 -5.12 2.81
C GLN A 189 -25.02 -5.76 2.22
N ILE A 190 -23.86 -5.42 2.76
CA ILE A 190 -22.59 -6.16 2.56
C ILE A 190 -22.35 -6.97 3.85
N PRO A 191 -21.84 -8.21 3.80
CA PRO A 191 -21.55 -8.96 5.03
C PRO A 191 -20.67 -8.14 5.96
N SER A 192 -21.14 -7.92 7.18
CA SER A 192 -20.38 -7.22 8.21
C SER A 192 -19.04 -7.94 8.39
N ALA A 193 -17.92 -7.25 8.15
CA ALA A 193 -16.76 -7.55 8.97
C ALA A 193 -17.22 -7.38 10.42
N ALA A 194 -17.04 -8.39 11.26
CA ALA A 194 -17.50 -8.32 12.64
C ALA A 194 -16.90 -7.05 13.28
N PRO A 195 -17.72 -6.21 13.96
CA PRO A 195 -17.17 -5.11 14.73
C PRO A 195 -16.18 -5.67 15.75
N SER A 196 -15.01 -5.05 15.85
CA SER A 196 -14.07 -5.32 16.93
C SER A 196 -14.78 -5.07 18.27
N LEU A 197 -14.63 -6.02 19.19
CA LEU A 197 -15.18 -5.91 20.54
C LEU A 197 -14.78 -4.55 21.17
N PRO A 198 -15.71 -3.84 21.85
CA PRO A 198 -15.35 -2.67 22.62
C PRO A 198 -14.48 -3.15 23.81
N GLY A 199 -13.18 -2.80 23.81
CA GLY A 199 -12.32 -3.05 24.97
C GLY A 199 -10.83 -3.32 24.73
N SER A 200 -10.33 -3.44 23.50
CA SER A 200 -8.88 -3.52 23.26
C SER A 200 -8.48 -2.70 22.04
N TYR A 201 -8.31 -1.39 22.23
CA TYR A 201 -7.74 -0.50 21.22
C TYR A 201 -6.37 -1.05 20.77
N ARG A 202 -6.14 -1.13 19.46
CA ARG A 202 -4.85 -1.53 18.90
C ARG A 202 -4.35 -0.45 17.94
N ILE A 203 -3.11 -0.02 18.15
CA ILE A 203 -2.45 1.04 17.41
C ILE A 203 -1.64 0.39 16.28
N PRO A 204 -1.95 0.65 15.00
CA PRO A 204 -1.09 0.20 13.92
C PRO A 204 0.26 0.92 14.02
N VAL A 205 1.34 0.17 13.90
CA VAL A 205 2.71 0.70 13.88
C VAL A 205 3.47 0.16 12.68
N ILE A 206 4.14 1.06 11.96
CA ILE A 206 5.16 0.65 10.99
C ILE A 206 6.45 0.44 11.77
N THR A 207 6.92 -0.79 11.80
CA THR A 207 8.12 -1.16 12.55
C THR A 207 9.29 -1.29 11.60
N MET A 208 10.42 -0.68 11.95
CA MET A 208 11.69 -0.84 11.27
C MET A 208 12.77 -1.34 12.22
N VAL A 209 13.58 -2.29 11.76
CA VAL A 209 14.79 -2.74 12.46
C VAL A 209 15.96 -2.59 11.50
N THR A 210 16.95 -1.79 11.89
CA THR A 210 18.15 -1.57 11.09
C THR A 210 19.40 -1.83 11.92
N CYS A 211 20.39 -2.47 11.32
CA CYS A 211 21.69 -2.71 11.92
C CYS A 211 22.74 -2.72 10.80
N ARG A 212 23.96 -2.29 11.09
CA ARG A 212 25.06 -2.35 10.12
C ARG A 212 25.34 -3.81 9.76
N ASP A 213 25.56 -4.09 8.48
CA ASP A 213 25.84 -5.44 7.94
C ASP A 213 24.64 -6.41 7.99
N TYR A 214 23.41 -5.90 8.18
CA TYR A 214 22.17 -6.68 8.14
C TYR A 214 21.17 -6.05 7.17
N TYR A 215 20.35 -6.89 6.54
CA TYR A 215 19.20 -6.40 5.76
C TYR A 215 18.21 -5.67 6.69
N PRO A 216 17.68 -4.50 6.28
CA PRO A 216 16.70 -3.77 7.07
C PRO A 216 15.36 -4.52 7.07
N VAL A 217 14.75 -4.65 8.25
CA VAL A 217 13.41 -5.24 8.40
C VAL A 217 12.38 -4.12 8.46
N LYS A 218 11.33 -4.22 7.64
CA LYS A 218 10.16 -3.33 7.71
C LYS A 218 8.88 -4.16 7.77
N LEU A 219 8.07 -3.92 8.80
CA LEU A 219 6.78 -4.58 9.01
C LEU A 219 5.66 -3.53 9.12
N THR A 220 4.60 -3.70 8.32
CA THR A 220 3.49 -2.72 8.20
C THR A 220 2.17 -3.20 8.82
N ASP A 221 2.17 -4.36 9.46
CA ASP A 221 0.96 -5.05 9.94
C ASP A 221 1.00 -5.37 11.46
N ILE A 222 1.91 -4.72 12.19
CA ILE A 222 1.97 -4.82 13.66
C ILE A 222 0.95 -3.86 14.26
N THR A 223 0.24 -4.35 15.28
CA THR A 223 -0.71 -3.54 16.06
C THR A 223 -0.45 -3.71 17.56
N ILE A 224 -0.51 -2.61 18.32
CA ILE A 224 -0.15 -2.57 19.75
C ILE A 224 -1.35 -2.13 20.57
N GLY A 225 -1.81 -2.97 21.50
CA GLY A 225 -2.93 -2.64 22.40
C GLY A 225 -2.67 -2.95 23.88
N CYS A 226 -1.47 -3.44 24.19
CA CYS A 226 -1.01 -3.71 25.55
C CYS A 226 0.53 -3.72 25.56
N ASP A 227 1.10 -3.71 26.76
CA ASP A 227 2.51 -4.09 26.93
C ASP A 227 2.72 -5.45 26.26
N THR A 228 3.76 -5.55 25.46
CA THR A 228 3.99 -6.72 24.61
C THR A 228 5.47 -6.97 24.41
N THR A 229 5.80 -8.21 24.03
CA THR A 229 7.14 -8.61 23.67
C THR A 229 7.17 -8.96 22.18
N ILE A 230 8.05 -8.33 21.43
CA ILE A 230 8.24 -8.58 19.99
C ILE A 230 9.72 -8.88 19.77
N ASN A 231 10.02 -10.11 19.36
CA ASN A 231 11.39 -10.49 19.03
C ASN A 231 11.60 -10.33 17.52
N PHE A 232 12.78 -9.84 17.13
CA PHE A 232 13.18 -9.72 15.75
C PHE A 232 14.35 -10.66 15.45
N GLU A 233 14.21 -11.43 14.38
CA GLU A 233 15.30 -12.16 13.75
C GLU A 233 15.69 -11.41 12.49
N ILE A 234 16.96 -11.00 12.37
CA ILE A 234 17.48 -10.26 11.22
C ILE A 234 18.56 -11.07 10.49
N CYS A 235 18.70 -10.85 9.19
CA CYS A 235 19.65 -11.58 8.35
C CYS A 235 20.84 -10.70 8.01
N THR A 236 22.05 -11.23 8.13
CA THR A 236 23.26 -10.57 7.65
C THR A 236 23.12 -10.28 6.16
N SER A 237 23.52 -9.08 5.73
CA SER A 237 23.53 -8.69 4.34
C SER A 237 24.53 -9.53 3.55
N SER A 238 24.22 -9.81 2.29
CA SER A 238 25.10 -10.54 1.39
C SER A 238 25.15 -9.83 0.04
N ASP A 239 26.36 -9.58 -0.44
CA ASP A 239 26.56 -8.95 -1.75
C ASP A 239 26.08 -9.85 -2.90
N ILE A 240 26.05 -11.18 -2.68
CA ILE A 240 25.64 -12.17 -3.68
C ILE A 240 24.69 -13.18 -3.01
N PRO A 241 23.43 -12.83 -2.77
CA PRO A 241 22.49 -13.70 -2.07
C PRO A 241 22.09 -14.93 -2.90
N PHE A 242 22.26 -14.87 -4.22
CA PHE A 242 21.95 -15.97 -5.15
C PHE A 242 23.09 -16.19 -6.13
N THR A 243 23.29 -17.44 -6.52
CA THR A 243 24.29 -17.83 -7.53
C THR A 243 23.74 -18.96 -8.41
N THR A 244 24.41 -19.23 -9.51
CA THR A 244 24.18 -20.42 -10.33
C THR A 244 25.31 -21.43 -10.09
N THR A 245 24.91 -22.68 -9.93
CA THR A 245 25.79 -23.86 -10.02
C THR A 245 25.47 -24.59 -11.32
N ASP A 246 26.22 -25.66 -11.65
CA ASP A 246 26.07 -26.38 -12.92
C ASP A 246 24.61 -26.64 -13.35
N ASN A 247 23.75 -27.04 -12.40
CA ASN A 247 22.36 -27.43 -12.70
C ASN A 247 21.30 -26.69 -11.88
N PHE A 248 21.70 -25.79 -10.97
CA PHE A 248 20.76 -25.17 -10.01
C PHE A 248 21.08 -23.72 -9.74
N VAL A 249 20.04 -22.91 -9.59
CA VAL A 249 20.12 -21.66 -8.81
C VAL A 249 20.29 -22.06 -7.34
N ALA A 250 21.18 -21.38 -6.62
CA ALA A 250 21.43 -21.62 -5.21
C ALA A 250 21.34 -20.31 -4.41
N MET A 251 20.87 -20.40 -3.17
CA MET A 251 20.70 -19.25 -2.26
C MET A 251 21.68 -19.32 -1.11
N HIS A 252 22.27 -18.19 -0.74
CA HIS A 252 23.16 -18.08 0.40
C HIS A 252 22.38 -18.29 1.72
N THR A 253 22.88 -19.17 2.59
CA THR A 253 22.28 -19.50 3.89
C THR A 253 23.05 -18.91 5.07
N GLY A 254 23.93 -17.93 4.82
CA GLY A 254 24.83 -17.33 5.81
C GLY A 254 26.20 -17.99 5.92
N SER A 255 26.31 -19.28 5.61
CA SER A 255 27.58 -20.04 5.65
C SER A 255 27.92 -20.77 4.34
N ALA A 256 26.93 -21.02 3.48
CA ALA A 256 27.09 -21.74 2.22
C ALA A 256 25.95 -21.40 1.25
N TYR A 257 26.05 -21.86 0.00
CA TYR A 257 24.96 -21.82 -0.96
C TYR A 257 24.18 -23.13 -0.95
N ARG A 258 22.85 -23.04 -0.85
CA ARG A 258 21.93 -24.17 -0.91
C ARG A 258 21.22 -24.21 -2.27
N PRO A 259 21.31 -25.30 -3.04
CA PRO A 259 20.55 -25.47 -4.27
C PRO A 259 19.04 -25.32 -4.05
N LEU A 260 18.37 -24.64 -4.98
CA LEU A 260 16.94 -24.39 -4.95
C LEU A 260 16.22 -25.30 -5.94
N ASN A 261 15.10 -25.88 -5.51
CA ASN A 261 14.12 -26.48 -6.40
C ASN A 261 12.95 -25.51 -6.59
N LEU A 262 12.97 -24.77 -7.69
CA LEU A 262 12.04 -23.66 -7.93
C LEU A 262 10.68 -24.16 -8.45
N LYS A 263 9.63 -23.82 -7.72
CA LYS A 263 8.23 -24.01 -8.09
C LYS A 263 7.60 -22.63 -8.17
N GLY A 264 7.62 -22.07 -9.37
CA GLY A 264 7.19 -20.71 -9.63
C GLY A 264 5.73 -20.60 -10.08
N ILE A 265 5.14 -19.45 -9.77
CA ILE A 265 3.88 -18.98 -10.36
C ILE A 265 4.05 -17.57 -10.91
N ASN A 266 3.39 -17.25 -12.03
CA ASN A 266 3.34 -15.89 -12.56
C ASN A 266 2.20 -15.11 -11.90
N LEU A 267 2.47 -13.86 -11.51
CA LEU A 267 1.48 -12.93 -11.00
C LEU A 267 1.49 -11.67 -11.87
N GLY A 268 0.34 -11.36 -12.46
CA GLY A 268 0.14 -10.10 -13.20
C GLY A 268 -0.28 -8.96 -12.27
N SER A 269 -0.18 -7.72 -12.78
CA SER A 269 -0.49 -6.48 -12.06
C SER A 269 -1.98 -6.08 -12.12
N SER A 270 -2.80 -6.90 -12.79
CA SER A 270 -4.19 -6.61 -13.12
C SER A 270 -5.16 -7.52 -12.33
N PRO A 271 -6.25 -6.99 -11.75
CA PRO A 271 -7.27 -7.79 -11.08
C PRO A 271 -7.96 -8.77 -12.04
N PRO A 272 -8.45 -9.90 -11.52
CA PRO A 272 -9.34 -10.78 -12.28
C PRO A 272 -10.51 -10.00 -12.90
N GLY A 273 -10.69 -10.14 -14.22
CA GLY A 273 -11.75 -9.46 -14.97
C GLY A 273 -11.37 -8.11 -15.60
N THR A 274 -10.10 -7.69 -15.51
CA THR A 274 -9.55 -6.49 -16.18
C THR A 274 -8.65 -6.87 -17.35
N PHE A 275 -8.35 -5.92 -18.24
CA PHE A 275 -7.41 -6.16 -19.33
C PHE A 275 -5.97 -6.28 -18.81
N PRO A 276 -5.15 -7.19 -19.35
CA PRO A 276 -3.73 -7.25 -19.03
C PRO A 276 -3.06 -5.89 -19.26
N GLY A 277 -2.31 -5.40 -18.27
CA GLY A 277 -1.66 -4.09 -18.33
C GLY A 277 -2.50 -2.95 -17.77
N GLU A 278 -3.79 -3.16 -17.49
CA GLU A 278 -4.54 -2.29 -16.58
C GLU A 278 -4.00 -2.55 -15.18
N ILE A 279 -2.93 -1.85 -14.80
CA ILE A 279 -2.43 -1.86 -13.44
C ILE A 279 -3.54 -1.27 -12.58
N ALA A 280 -4.25 -2.13 -11.86
CA ALA A 280 -5.35 -1.64 -11.08
C ALA A 280 -4.87 -1.18 -9.73
N TYR A 281 -5.09 0.11 -9.50
CA TYR A 281 -5.19 0.72 -8.17
C TYR A 281 -6.29 0.10 -7.29
N ALA A 282 -7.02 -0.92 -7.80
CA ALA A 282 -8.06 -1.65 -7.08
C ALA A 282 -7.55 -2.87 -6.32
N ILE A 283 -6.30 -3.32 -6.53
CA ILE A 283 -5.73 -4.43 -5.73
C ILE A 283 -5.33 -3.89 -4.37
N THR A 284 -6.10 -4.23 -3.34
CA THR A 284 -5.81 -3.78 -1.97
C THR A 284 -4.70 -4.63 -1.34
N GLU A 285 -4.08 -4.10 -0.29
CA GLU A 285 -3.15 -4.83 0.58
C GLU A 285 -3.69 -6.21 0.98
N LYS A 286 -4.98 -6.29 1.33
CA LYS A 286 -5.62 -7.53 1.77
C LYS A 286 -5.69 -8.57 0.64
N VAL A 287 -5.93 -8.12 -0.59
CA VAL A 287 -5.95 -9.02 -1.76
C VAL A 287 -4.55 -9.59 -2.01
N TYR A 288 -3.50 -8.76 -1.95
CA TYR A 288 -2.13 -9.25 -2.07
C TYR A 288 -1.78 -10.25 -0.97
N GLU A 289 -2.10 -9.94 0.29
CA GLU A 289 -1.89 -10.86 1.41
C GLU A 289 -2.57 -12.22 1.18
N ASP A 290 -3.84 -12.20 0.75
CA ASP A 290 -4.60 -13.42 0.49
C ASP A 290 -4.03 -14.22 -0.69
N TRP A 291 -3.57 -13.55 -1.75
CA TRP A 291 -2.93 -14.20 -2.89
C TRP A 291 -1.60 -14.82 -2.50
N ILE A 292 -0.72 -14.08 -1.83
CA ILE A 292 0.59 -14.56 -1.35
C ILE A 292 0.40 -15.76 -0.42
N SER A 293 -0.55 -15.68 0.52
CA SER A 293 -0.91 -16.80 1.40
C SER A 293 -1.40 -18.04 0.64
N ARG A 294 -2.22 -17.86 -0.41
CA ARG A 294 -2.68 -18.98 -1.25
C ARG A 294 -1.54 -19.60 -2.06
N ILE A 295 -0.65 -18.78 -2.61
CA ILE A 295 0.52 -19.22 -3.37
C ILE A 295 1.42 -20.09 -2.49
N ALA A 296 1.78 -19.61 -1.29
CA ALA A 296 2.58 -20.37 -0.35
C ALA A 296 1.90 -21.68 0.07
N ARG A 297 0.61 -21.63 0.42
CA ARG A 297 -0.15 -22.84 0.82
C ARG A 297 -0.32 -23.86 -0.30
N ALA A 298 -0.31 -23.43 -1.56
CA ALA A 298 -0.33 -24.32 -2.72
C ALA A 298 1.03 -25.02 -2.95
N GLY A 299 2.08 -24.63 -2.23
CA GLY A 299 3.41 -25.25 -2.29
C GLY A 299 4.35 -24.63 -3.33
N PHE A 300 4.02 -23.45 -3.87
CA PHE A 300 4.95 -22.64 -4.64
C PHE A 300 5.96 -21.99 -3.70
N ASN A 301 7.19 -21.82 -4.17
CA ASN A 301 8.27 -21.15 -3.43
C ASN A 301 8.85 -19.94 -4.18
N SER A 302 8.31 -19.61 -5.34
CA SER A 302 8.67 -18.39 -6.06
C SER A 302 7.51 -17.75 -6.81
N ILE A 303 7.58 -16.43 -6.96
CA ILE A 303 6.64 -15.61 -7.71
C ILE A 303 7.43 -14.88 -8.80
N ARG A 304 6.97 -14.96 -10.05
CA ARG A 304 7.43 -14.10 -11.14
C ARG A 304 6.41 -13.00 -11.39
N VAL A 305 6.88 -11.76 -11.45
CA VAL A 305 6.11 -10.62 -11.96
C VAL A 305 6.73 -10.14 -13.28
N TYR A 306 5.90 -9.59 -14.17
CA TYR A 306 6.35 -9.20 -15.52
C TYR A 306 6.97 -7.80 -15.56
N THR A 307 6.51 -6.93 -14.66
CA THR A 307 6.90 -5.52 -14.55
C THR A 307 6.79 -5.11 -13.08
N LEU A 308 7.08 -3.85 -12.78
CA LEU A 308 6.92 -3.29 -11.46
C LEU A 308 5.45 -3.31 -11.02
N HIS A 309 5.16 -3.97 -9.89
CA HIS A 309 3.86 -3.91 -9.22
C HIS A 309 3.75 -2.69 -8.29
N PRO A 310 2.55 -2.34 -7.78
CA PRO A 310 2.41 -1.33 -6.72
C PRO A 310 3.22 -1.68 -5.45
N PRO A 311 3.69 -0.68 -4.66
CA PRO A 311 4.51 -0.90 -3.47
C PRO A 311 3.93 -1.92 -2.49
N GLU A 312 2.60 -1.93 -2.33
CA GLU A 312 1.86 -2.81 -1.43
C GLU A 312 2.15 -4.30 -1.68
N PHE A 313 2.40 -4.69 -2.94
CA PHE A 313 2.79 -6.07 -3.26
C PHE A 313 4.09 -6.47 -2.55
N TYR A 314 5.13 -5.64 -2.67
CA TYR A 314 6.44 -5.89 -2.07
C TYR A 314 6.37 -5.83 -0.55
N GLU A 315 5.58 -4.91 0.01
CA GLU A 315 5.33 -4.86 1.46
C GLU A 315 4.71 -6.16 1.98
N LYS A 316 3.67 -6.67 1.33
CA LYS A 316 3.01 -7.91 1.78
C LYS A 316 3.83 -9.15 1.51
N LEU A 317 4.65 -9.17 0.46
CA LEU A 317 5.61 -10.25 0.22
C LEU A 317 6.70 -10.28 1.30
N ALA A 318 7.26 -9.13 1.66
CA ALA A 318 8.22 -9.03 2.76
C ALA A 318 7.60 -9.46 4.10
N ASN A 319 6.42 -8.95 4.45
CA ASN A 319 5.71 -9.33 5.66
C ASN A 319 5.44 -10.85 5.74
N HIS A 320 5.15 -11.49 4.61
CA HIS A 320 5.01 -12.95 4.53
C HIS A 320 6.35 -13.63 4.80
N ASN A 321 7.42 -13.21 4.13
CA ASN A 321 8.73 -13.84 4.25
C ASN A 321 9.33 -13.68 5.66
N TYR A 322 9.16 -12.52 6.31
CA TYR A 322 9.57 -12.32 7.72
C TYR A 322 8.85 -13.27 8.68
N ARG A 323 7.60 -13.65 8.38
CA ARG A 323 6.83 -14.62 9.18
C ARG A 323 7.11 -16.08 8.83
N ASN A 324 7.78 -16.33 7.72
CA ASN A 324 8.09 -17.66 7.22
C ASN A 324 9.58 -17.76 6.85
N PRO A 325 10.52 -17.49 7.78
CA PRO A 325 11.94 -17.38 7.48
C PRO A 325 12.55 -18.67 6.91
N ASP A 326 12.00 -19.83 7.28
CA ASP A 326 12.44 -21.14 6.77
C ASP A 326 11.95 -21.44 5.35
N ASN A 327 10.85 -20.80 4.92
CA ASN A 327 10.19 -21.06 3.64
C ASN A 327 9.72 -19.75 2.98
N PRO A 328 10.64 -18.83 2.64
CA PRO A 328 10.26 -17.59 1.98
C PRO A 328 9.80 -17.85 0.54
N LEU A 329 8.92 -16.98 0.05
CA LEU A 329 8.60 -16.87 -1.36
C LEU A 329 9.63 -15.97 -2.05
N LEU A 330 10.36 -16.54 -3.00
CA LEU A 330 11.40 -15.84 -3.77
C LEU A 330 10.79 -15.05 -4.93
N LEU A 331 11.33 -13.86 -5.18
CA LEU A 331 10.89 -12.98 -6.28
C LEU A 331 11.76 -13.17 -7.53
N PHE A 332 11.09 -13.30 -8.67
CA PHE A 332 11.67 -13.15 -10.01
C PHE A 332 11.08 -11.87 -10.62
N GLN A 333 11.87 -10.80 -10.58
CA GLN A 333 11.41 -9.46 -10.96
C GLN A 333 11.57 -9.24 -12.46
N GLY A 334 10.48 -9.09 -13.19
CA GLY A 334 10.49 -8.63 -14.57
C GLY A 334 10.80 -7.13 -14.68
N ILE A 335 11.66 -6.77 -15.63
CA ILE A 335 11.93 -5.38 -16.02
C ILE A 335 11.48 -5.23 -17.46
N TRP A 336 10.38 -4.51 -17.67
CA TRP A 336 9.71 -4.48 -18.96
C TRP A 336 10.48 -3.64 -19.99
N LEU A 337 10.73 -4.20 -21.18
CA LEU A 337 11.19 -3.44 -22.34
C LEU A 337 9.96 -2.92 -23.09
N GLU A 338 9.87 -1.60 -23.25
CA GLU A 338 8.73 -0.93 -23.87
C GLU A 338 8.38 -1.53 -25.25
N GLU A 339 7.07 -1.62 -25.50
CA GLU A 339 6.52 -2.06 -26.78
C GLU A 339 6.63 -0.96 -27.83
N ILE A 340 6.44 -1.36 -29.09
CA ILE A 340 6.42 -0.44 -30.22
C ILE A 340 5.01 0.16 -30.30
N GLU A 341 4.92 1.47 -30.19
CA GLU A 341 3.64 2.18 -30.26
C GLU A 341 3.10 2.31 -31.69
N ASP A 342 3.99 2.61 -32.66
CA ASP A 342 3.63 2.72 -34.08
C ASP A 342 4.42 1.71 -34.93
N GLY A 343 3.77 0.57 -35.20
CA GLY A 343 4.36 -0.49 -36.02
C GLY A 343 4.65 -0.11 -37.47
N SER A 344 4.26 1.08 -37.94
CA SER A 344 4.59 1.61 -39.26
C SER A 344 5.94 2.32 -39.32
N VAL A 345 6.52 2.67 -38.17
CA VAL A 345 7.80 3.38 -38.08
C VAL A 345 8.93 2.38 -37.89
N SER A 346 9.77 2.20 -38.90
CA SER A 346 10.85 1.20 -38.86
C SER A 346 11.90 1.50 -37.79
N SER A 347 12.19 2.77 -37.47
CA SER A 347 13.13 3.12 -36.40
C SER A 347 12.66 2.70 -35.01
N ASP A 348 11.36 2.53 -34.79
CA ASP A 348 10.85 2.15 -33.45
C ASP A 348 11.20 0.68 -33.12
N TYR A 349 11.49 -0.13 -34.13
CA TYR A 349 12.00 -1.50 -33.96
C TYR A 349 13.48 -1.53 -33.56
N ASP A 350 14.23 -0.44 -33.70
CA ASP A 350 15.65 -0.39 -33.38
C ASP A 350 15.87 -0.41 -31.86
N LEU A 351 16.46 -1.51 -31.36
CA LEU A 351 16.74 -1.70 -29.94
C LEU A 351 17.79 -0.70 -29.42
N LEU A 352 18.76 -0.31 -30.26
CA LEU A 352 19.84 0.58 -29.81
C LEU A 352 19.32 1.98 -29.49
N LEU A 353 18.25 2.44 -30.15
CA LEU A 353 17.60 3.72 -29.83
C LEU A 353 16.91 3.70 -28.46
N ARG A 354 16.56 2.52 -27.93
CA ARG A 354 15.84 2.35 -26.65
C ARG A 354 16.77 2.05 -25.47
N THR A 355 18.08 1.92 -25.71
CA THR A 355 19.11 1.65 -24.70
C THR A 355 19.00 2.54 -23.46
N ASN A 356 18.84 3.86 -23.65
CA ASN A 356 18.80 4.79 -22.51
C ASN A 356 17.50 4.69 -21.71
N ALA A 357 16.36 4.54 -22.39
CA ALA A 357 15.07 4.37 -21.72
C ALA A 357 15.05 3.06 -20.90
N PHE A 358 15.52 1.97 -21.50
CA PHE A 358 15.54 0.68 -20.83
C PHE A 358 16.58 0.61 -19.69
N ARG A 359 17.75 1.26 -19.85
CA ARG A 359 18.69 1.48 -18.73
C ARG A 359 18.01 2.17 -17.54
N ASN A 360 17.27 3.25 -17.80
CA ASN A 360 16.60 3.98 -16.72
C ASN A 360 15.53 3.12 -16.03
N GLU A 361 14.82 2.29 -16.79
CA GLU A 361 13.85 1.34 -16.24
C GLU A 361 14.52 0.29 -15.35
N ILE A 362 15.65 -0.28 -15.79
CA ILE A 362 16.44 -1.24 -15.00
C ILE A 362 16.81 -0.63 -13.65
N ARG A 363 17.37 0.58 -13.66
CA ARG A 363 17.78 1.28 -12.43
C ARG A 363 16.60 1.62 -11.54
N GLU A 364 15.51 2.12 -12.10
CA GLU A 364 14.31 2.44 -11.32
C GLU A 364 13.72 1.21 -10.62
N VAL A 365 13.66 0.06 -11.30
CA VAL A 365 13.15 -1.19 -10.70
C VAL A 365 14.09 -1.70 -9.62
N ILE A 366 15.41 -1.64 -9.83
CA ILE A 366 16.40 -2.01 -8.81
C ILE A 366 16.24 -1.10 -7.58
N ASP A 367 16.23 0.24 -7.74
CA ASP A 367 16.01 1.18 -6.63
C ASP A 367 14.71 0.87 -5.85
N CYS A 368 13.64 0.47 -6.56
CA CYS A 368 12.37 0.07 -5.95
C CYS A 368 12.50 -1.19 -5.09
N LEU A 369 13.25 -2.20 -5.55
CA LEU A 369 13.44 -3.45 -4.82
C LEU A 369 14.35 -3.31 -3.61
N HIS A 370 15.27 -2.35 -3.61
CA HIS A 370 16.08 -1.98 -2.45
C HIS A 370 15.34 -1.02 -1.50
N GLY A 371 14.12 -0.60 -1.85
CA GLY A 371 13.30 0.26 -0.98
C GLY A 371 13.76 1.73 -0.96
N GLU A 372 14.44 2.18 -2.03
CA GLU A 372 15.05 3.51 -2.10
C GLU A 372 14.32 4.48 -3.04
N LYS A 373 13.21 4.04 -3.66
CA LYS A 373 12.54 4.79 -4.72
C LYS A 373 11.19 5.37 -4.33
N GLU A 374 10.97 6.62 -4.69
CA GLU A 374 9.63 7.20 -4.78
C GLU A 374 9.31 7.55 -6.23
N ILE A 375 8.22 7.01 -6.73
CA ILE A 375 7.77 7.22 -8.09
C ILE A 375 6.51 8.08 -8.04
N ALA A 376 6.55 9.25 -8.68
CA ALA A 376 5.40 10.11 -8.84
C ALA A 376 4.29 9.43 -9.65
N PHE A 377 3.05 9.88 -9.45
CA PHE A 377 1.90 9.35 -10.19
C PHE A 377 2.15 9.32 -11.71
N ARG A 378 1.90 8.16 -12.33
CA ARG A 378 1.95 7.95 -13.77
C ARG A 378 0.84 6.99 -14.19
N LEU A 379 0.13 7.32 -15.27
CA LEU A 379 -1.02 6.54 -15.72
C LEU A 379 -0.56 5.21 -16.32
N GLY A 380 -1.28 4.13 -16.01
CA GLY A 380 -1.02 2.79 -16.56
C GLY A 380 0.27 2.12 -16.07
N ARG A 381 1.01 2.74 -15.14
CA ARG A 381 2.29 2.23 -14.62
C ARG A 381 2.28 2.29 -13.09
N ALA A 382 2.97 1.35 -12.44
CA ALA A 382 3.07 1.35 -10.99
C ALA A 382 3.84 2.59 -10.50
N TYR A 383 3.38 3.17 -9.39
CA TYR A 383 3.97 4.34 -8.74
C TYR A 383 3.77 4.23 -7.23
N GLY A 384 4.42 5.12 -6.46
CA GLY A 384 4.27 5.20 -5.01
C GLY A 384 5.61 5.17 -4.30
N SER A 385 5.54 4.95 -2.99
CA SER A 385 6.70 4.95 -2.10
C SER A 385 7.18 3.53 -1.86
N TYR A 386 8.24 3.13 -2.56
CA TYR A 386 8.92 1.85 -2.35
C TYR A 386 9.92 2.06 -1.22
N ARG A 387 9.60 1.51 -0.05
CA ARG A 387 10.37 1.68 1.19
C ARG A 387 10.65 0.35 1.90
N THR A 388 10.40 -0.76 1.21
CA THR A 388 10.60 -2.11 1.73
C THR A 388 11.68 -2.74 0.89
N ASP A 389 12.82 -3.00 1.50
CA ASP A 389 13.90 -3.74 0.89
C ASP A 389 13.49 -5.22 0.76
N LEU A 390 13.50 -5.71 -0.47
CA LEU A 390 13.20 -7.08 -0.84
C LEU A 390 14.41 -7.79 -1.47
N SER A 391 15.57 -7.12 -1.59
CA SER A 391 16.79 -7.62 -2.23
C SER A 391 17.20 -9.00 -1.71
N GLN A 392 17.07 -9.24 -0.40
CA GLN A 392 17.33 -10.53 0.25
C GLN A 392 16.55 -11.70 -0.39
N TRP A 393 15.36 -11.45 -0.94
CA TRP A 393 14.49 -12.48 -1.54
C TRP A 393 14.32 -12.32 -3.05
N THR A 394 14.99 -11.36 -3.69
CA THR A 394 15.02 -11.22 -5.14
C THR A 394 16.02 -12.21 -5.74
N ALA A 395 15.50 -13.33 -6.23
CA ALA A 395 16.33 -14.42 -6.76
C ALA A 395 16.86 -14.16 -8.17
N ALA A 396 16.14 -13.38 -8.98
CA ALA A 396 16.59 -13.00 -10.32
C ALA A 396 15.84 -11.78 -10.87
N TYR A 397 16.51 -11.06 -11.76
CA TYR A 397 15.91 -10.10 -12.68
C TYR A 397 15.66 -10.77 -14.04
N VAL A 398 14.44 -10.64 -14.55
CA VAL A 398 14.06 -11.08 -15.90
C VAL A 398 13.96 -9.83 -16.77
N ILE A 399 15.02 -9.53 -17.50
CA ILE A 399 15.08 -8.30 -18.29
C ILE A 399 14.39 -8.46 -19.64
N GLY A 400 13.60 -7.45 -19.98
CA GLY A 400 12.89 -7.33 -21.24
C GLY A 400 11.56 -8.08 -21.27
N ARG A 401 11.01 -8.11 -22.47
CA ARG A 401 9.87 -8.94 -22.86
C ARG A 401 10.33 -9.90 -23.96
N GLU A 402 9.40 -10.64 -24.54
CA GLU A 402 9.62 -11.35 -25.79
C GLU A 402 10.00 -10.34 -26.90
N ILE A 403 11.31 -10.18 -27.15
CA ILE A 403 11.84 -9.32 -28.22
C ILE A 403 11.36 -9.88 -29.56
N MET A 404 10.71 -9.05 -30.36
CA MET A 404 10.12 -9.46 -31.63
C MET A 404 11.21 -9.73 -32.68
N PRO A 405 11.03 -10.73 -33.58
CA PRO A 405 11.96 -10.97 -34.68
C PRO A 405 12.26 -9.72 -35.53
N GLN A 406 11.28 -8.83 -35.70
CA GLN A 406 11.43 -7.57 -36.43
C GLN A 406 12.36 -6.58 -35.72
N GLU A 407 12.35 -6.56 -34.39
CA GLU A 407 13.26 -5.73 -33.59
C GLU A 407 14.71 -6.21 -33.77
N VAL A 408 14.91 -7.53 -33.74
CA VAL A 408 16.21 -8.17 -33.98
C VAL A 408 16.71 -7.87 -35.40
N ASP A 409 15.90 -8.14 -36.41
CA ASP A 409 16.26 -7.94 -37.83
C ASP A 409 16.56 -6.47 -38.15
N THR A 410 15.73 -5.55 -37.68
CA THR A 410 15.93 -4.10 -37.91
C THR A 410 17.19 -3.60 -37.25
N THR A 411 17.41 -3.93 -35.97
CA THR A 411 18.62 -3.52 -35.24
C THR A 411 19.89 -4.02 -35.94
N ASN A 412 19.91 -5.29 -36.36
CA ASN A 412 21.05 -5.89 -37.04
C ASN A 412 21.31 -5.26 -38.42
N LYS A 413 20.25 -4.91 -39.17
CA LYS A 413 20.36 -4.26 -40.48
C LYS A 413 20.85 -2.83 -40.39
N PHE A 414 20.42 -2.07 -39.38
CA PHE A 414 20.80 -0.68 -39.21
C PHE A 414 22.21 -0.51 -38.65
N HIS A 415 22.69 -1.50 -37.88
CA HIS A 415 23.96 -1.41 -37.15
C HIS A 415 24.93 -2.57 -37.43
N PRO A 416 25.27 -2.88 -38.70
CA PRO A 416 26.13 -4.03 -39.03
C PRO A 416 27.57 -3.89 -38.50
N SER A 417 28.01 -2.69 -38.15
CA SER A 417 29.32 -2.43 -37.56
C SER A 417 29.37 -2.66 -36.04
N VAL A 418 28.23 -2.74 -35.38
CA VAL A 418 28.14 -2.99 -33.93
C VAL A 418 28.22 -4.50 -33.68
N THR A 419 29.42 -4.96 -33.34
CA THR A 419 29.74 -6.41 -33.27
C THR A 419 30.38 -6.86 -31.96
N SER A 420 30.60 -5.92 -31.03
CA SER A 420 31.18 -6.21 -29.73
C SER A 420 30.74 -5.19 -28.68
N PHE A 421 30.74 -5.62 -27.43
CA PHE A 421 30.56 -4.79 -26.24
C PHE A 421 31.48 -5.30 -25.12
N SER A 422 32.05 -4.38 -24.34
CA SER A 422 32.83 -4.70 -23.16
C SER A 422 32.33 -3.84 -22.01
N GLY A 423 31.62 -4.45 -21.07
CA GLY A 423 31.10 -3.83 -19.87
C GLY A 423 31.97 -4.10 -18.65
N ASN A 424 31.40 -3.89 -17.46
CA ASN A 424 32.10 -4.11 -16.20
C ASN A 424 32.12 -5.59 -15.78
N GLN A 425 31.04 -6.32 -16.10
CA GLN A 425 30.79 -7.71 -15.69
C GLN A 425 30.73 -8.64 -16.91
N LEU A 426 30.18 -8.17 -18.03
CA LEU A 426 29.94 -8.97 -19.23
C LEU A 426 30.60 -8.35 -20.47
N SER A 427 31.00 -9.21 -21.40
CA SER A 427 31.49 -8.80 -22.71
C SER A 427 31.06 -9.80 -23.78
N ILE A 428 30.95 -9.31 -25.01
CA ILE A 428 30.64 -10.12 -26.19
C ILE A 428 31.42 -9.60 -27.39
N SER A 429 31.82 -10.49 -28.29
CA SER A 429 32.53 -10.14 -29.53
C SER A 429 32.14 -11.07 -30.67
N GLY A 430 32.25 -10.57 -31.91
CA GLY A 430 31.85 -11.34 -33.10
C GLY A 430 30.35 -11.61 -33.18
N ALA A 431 29.53 -10.76 -32.55
CA ALA A 431 28.09 -10.93 -32.41
C ALA A 431 27.32 -9.91 -33.28
N THR A 432 26.00 -10.08 -33.32
CA THR A 432 25.07 -9.14 -33.97
C THR A 432 24.74 -7.95 -33.07
N ALA A 433 24.29 -6.83 -33.65
CA ALA A 433 23.97 -5.62 -32.89
C ALA A 433 22.90 -5.84 -31.81
N SER A 434 21.91 -6.70 -32.06
CA SER A 434 20.90 -7.11 -31.07
C SER A 434 21.48 -7.93 -29.92
N GLU A 435 22.43 -8.83 -30.16
CA GLU A 435 23.15 -9.56 -29.10
C GLU A 435 24.05 -8.64 -28.27
N VAL A 436 24.67 -7.64 -28.91
CA VAL A 436 25.40 -6.56 -28.23
C VAL A 436 24.47 -5.78 -27.32
N PHE A 437 23.28 -5.38 -27.80
CA PHE A 437 22.26 -4.70 -26.99
C PHE A 437 21.87 -5.53 -25.75
N VAL A 438 21.55 -6.81 -25.93
CA VAL A 438 21.16 -7.69 -24.82
C VAL A 438 22.29 -7.81 -23.80
N THR A 439 23.53 -8.03 -24.26
CA THR A 439 24.70 -8.13 -23.38
C THR A 439 24.92 -6.84 -22.59
N GLN A 440 24.75 -5.69 -23.24
CA GLN A 440 24.86 -4.38 -22.59
C GLN A 440 23.80 -4.19 -21.49
N MET A 441 22.55 -4.63 -21.73
CA MET A 441 21.48 -4.51 -20.73
C MET A 441 21.67 -5.49 -19.57
N LEU A 442 22.15 -6.71 -19.82
CA LEU A 442 22.54 -7.64 -18.77
C LEU A 442 23.69 -7.08 -17.91
N ASP A 443 24.70 -6.49 -18.55
CA ASP A 443 25.83 -5.87 -17.85
C ASP A 443 25.36 -4.71 -16.97
N GLU A 444 24.47 -3.86 -17.49
CA GLU A 444 23.86 -2.76 -16.74
C GLU A 444 23.13 -3.27 -15.49
N THR A 445 22.29 -4.30 -15.63
CA THR A 445 21.54 -4.88 -14.51
C THR A 445 22.47 -5.42 -13.42
N VAL A 446 23.43 -6.27 -13.78
CA VAL A 446 24.34 -6.88 -12.80
C VAL A 446 25.27 -5.84 -12.17
N THR A 447 25.75 -4.88 -12.97
CA THR A 447 26.62 -3.80 -12.48
C THR A 447 25.89 -2.91 -11.50
N TYR A 448 24.66 -2.51 -11.81
CA TYR A 448 23.90 -1.58 -10.97
C TYR A 448 23.38 -2.25 -9.69
N GLU A 449 22.95 -3.52 -9.77
CA GLU A 449 22.55 -4.28 -8.58
C GLU A 449 23.70 -4.49 -7.59
N TYR A 450 24.94 -4.54 -8.07
CA TYR A 450 26.12 -4.73 -7.23
C TYR A 450 26.62 -3.44 -6.54
N GLN A 451 26.17 -2.27 -7.01
CA GLN A 451 26.56 -0.96 -6.48
C GLN A 451 25.65 -0.54 -5.33
#